data_AF-D2VIF5-F1
#
_entry.id   AF-D2VIF5-F1
#
_cell.length_a   1.000
_cell.length_b   1.000
_cell.length_c   1.000
_cell.angle_alpha   90.00
_cell.angle_beta   90.00
_cell.angle_gamma   90.00
#
_symmetry.space_group_name_H-M   'P 1'
#
loop_
_entity.id
_entity.type
_entity.pdbx_description
1 polymer ?
#
loop_
_entity_poly.entity_id
_entity_poly.type
_entity_poly.pdbx_seq_one_letter_code
_entity_poly.pdbx_strand_id
1 'polypeptide(L)'
;MARNWTKDKESIERTFGNIKSKKIPVWIISFLEGTRFTPQKLEACKKFCEEKGIKPTERVLTPRVKGFKATVSNFANSHIEYVYDFTIAYEDGPISVMQLMKMPFTGRKIHVHVKRIPIKDVPYESDEKIEKWVYDRFYEKDRLLKQFAETKSFGPIVEEPYNYEDFITEPMKRMSKL
;
A
#
# COMPACT_ATOMS: atom_id res chain seq x y z
N MET A 1 11.15 -11.21 -19.35
CA MET A 1 9.69 -11.48 -19.39
C MET A 1 8.98 -10.24 -19.89
N ALA A 2 8.36 -10.29 -21.08
CA ALA A 2 7.54 -9.19 -21.58
C ALA A 2 6.18 -9.21 -20.87
N ARG A 3 5.81 -8.11 -20.20
CA ARG A 3 4.49 -7.94 -19.58
C ARG A 3 3.44 -7.81 -20.68
N ASN A 4 2.50 -8.73 -20.75
CA ASN A 4 1.38 -8.68 -21.70
C ASN A 4 0.07 -8.58 -20.91
N TRP A 5 -0.42 -7.35 -20.76
CA TRP A 5 -1.62 -7.03 -20.01
C TRP A 5 -2.84 -7.88 -20.41
N THR A 6 -3.00 -8.18 -21.70
CA THR A 6 -4.15 -8.95 -22.19
C THR A 6 -4.15 -10.37 -21.65
N LYS A 7 -2.99 -11.05 -21.64
CA LYS A 7 -2.86 -12.40 -21.06
C LYS A 7 -2.95 -12.38 -19.53
N ASP A 8 -2.37 -11.35 -18.91
CA ASP A 8 -2.43 -11.19 -17.46
C ASP A 8 -3.88 -10.96 -17.00
N LYS A 9 -4.67 -10.20 -17.76
CA LYS A 9 -6.06 -9.87 -17.45
C LYS A 9 -6.97 -11.10 -17.36
N GLU A 10 -6.93 -12.01 -18.34
CA GLU A 10 -7.79 -13.21 -18.33
C GLU A 10 -7.51 -14.12 -17.13
N SER A 11 -6.23 -14.32 -16.79
CA SER A 11 -5.83 -15.13 -15.64
C SER A 11 -6.26 -14.48 -14.32
N ILE A 12 -6.12 -13.16 -14.22
CA ILE A 12 -6.56 -12.37 -13.05
C ILE A 12 -8.08 -12.45 -12.90
N GLU A 13 -8.84 -12.25 -13.98
CA GLU A 13 -10.31 -12.30 -13.95
C GLU A 13 -10.82 -13.68 -13.52
N ARG A 14 -10.23 -14.77 -14.03
CA ARG A 14 -10.56 -16.13 -13.59
C ARG A 14 -10.27 -16.33 -12.10
N THR A 15 -9.14 -15.83 -11.62
CA THR A 15 -8.73 -15.95 -10.21
C THR A 15 -9.69 -15.17 -9.31
N PHE A 16 -10.02 -13.94 -9.69
CA PHE A 16 -10.98 -13.09 -8.96
C PHE A 16 -12.40 -13.68 -9.00
N GLY A 17 -12.80 -14.28 -10.12
CA GLY A 17 -14.06 -15.01 -10.24
C GLY A 17 -14.18 -16.14 -9.21
N ASN A 18 -13.12 -16.95 -9.06
CA ASN A 18 -13.09 -18.03 -8.07
C ASN A 18 -13.13 -17.52 -6.62
N ILE A 19 -12.39 -16.45 -6.32
CA ILE A 19 -12.39 -15.83 -4.98
C ILE A 19 -13.81 -15.34 -4.63
N LYS A 20 -14.47 -14.67 -5.57
CA LYS A 20 -15.84 -14.14 -5.38
C LYS A 20 -16.88 -15.24 -5.24
N SER A 21 -16.91 -16.19 -6.17
CA SER A 21 -17.94 -17.24 -6.20
C SER A 21 -17.89 -18.12 -4.96
N LYS A 22 -16.69 -18.42 -4.47
CA LYS A 22 -16.47 -19.25 -3.28
C LYS A 22 -16.36 -18.45 -1.97
N LYS A 23 -16.52 -17.12 -2.03
CA LYS A 23 -16.35 -16.19 -0.89
C LYS A 23 -15.07 -16.46 -0.08
N ILE A 24 -13.95 -16.67 -0.76
CA ILE A 24 -12.69 -17.06 -0.12
C ILE A 24 -12.16 -15.87 0.71
N PRO A 25 -11.90 -16.02 2.02
CA PRO A 25 -11.27 -14.98 2.81
C PRO A 25 -9.81 -14.80 2.35
N VAL A 26 -9.46 -13.62 1.84
CA VAL A 26 -8.15 -13.35 1.24
C VAL A 26 -7.70 -11.91 1.45
N TRP A 27 -6.40 -11.70 1.52
CA TRP A 27 -5.76 -10.39 1.42
C TRP A 27 -5.16 -10.20 0.03
N ILE A 28 -5.62 -9.16 -0.68
CA ILE A 28 -5.06 -8.79 -2.00
C ILE A 28 -4.20 -7.55 -1.79
N ILE A 29 -2.88 -7.73 -1.91
CA ILE A 29 -1.92 -6.65 -1.67
C ILE A 29 -1.51 -6.02 -3.00
N SER A 30 -1.71 -4.70 -3.12
CA SER A 30 -1.37 -3.94 -4.33
C SER A 30 -0.28 -2.91 -4.02
N PHE A 31 0.88 -3.06 -4.68
CA PHE A 31 1.97 -2.07 -4.61
C PHE A 31 1.89 -1.13 -5.82
N LEU A 32 1.18 -0.01 -5.66
CA LEU A 32 0.87 0.87 -6.79
C LEU A 32 2.12 1.58 -7.36
N GLU A 33 3.19 1.76 -6.59
CA GLU A 33 4.49 2.24 -7.10
C GLU A 33 5.12 1.27 -8.12
N GLY A 34 4.78 -0.03 -8.00
CA GLY A 34 5.23 -1.09 -8.89
C GLY A 34 6.72 -1.43 -8.79
N THR A 35 7.48 -0.76 -7.92
CA THR A 35 8.91 -1.00 -7.72
C THR A 35 9.38 -0.40 -6.39
N ARG A 36 10.60 -0.76 -5.95
CA ARG A 36 11.23 -0.15 -4.78
C ARG A 36 11.65 1.29 -5.08
N PHE A 37 11.38 2.18 -4.13
CA PHE A 37 11.86 3.55 -4.12
C PHE A 37 13.40 3.61 -4.15
N THR A 38 13.95 4.42 -5.05
CA THR A 38 15.35 4.82 -5.06
C THR A 38 15.47 6.27 -5.54
N PRO A 39 16.50 7.03 -5.14
CA PRO A 39 16.68 8.41 -5.62
C PRO A 39 16.69 8.53 -7.15
N GLN A 40 17.30 7.57 -7.84
CA GLN A 40 17.35 7.55 -9.31
C GLN A 40 15.96 7.37 -9.94
N LYS A 41 15.10 6.55 -9.33
CA LYS A 41 13.73 6.35 -9.81
C LYS A 41 12.83 7.52 -9.45
N LEU A 42 13.08 8.19 -8.33
CA LEU A 42 12.39 9.43 -7.99
C LEU A 42 12.69 10.50 -9.05
N GLU A 43 13.95 10.64 -9.47
CA GLU A 43 14.32 11.58 -10.52
C GLU A 43 13.65 11.25 -11.86
N ALA A 44 13.65 9.97 -12.27
CA ALA A 44 12.91 9.54 -13.47
C ALA A 44 11.40 9.78 -13.34
N CYS A 45 10.85 9.60 -12.13
CA CYS A 45 9.45 9.85 -11.83
C CYS A 45 9.12 11.35 -11.94
N LYS A 46 9.99 12.25 -11.47
CA LYS A 46 9.83 13.70 -11.62
C LYS A 46 9.80 14.12 -13.09
N LYS A 47 10.71 13.62 -13.92
CA LYS A 47 10.71 13.87 -15.37
C LYS A 47 9.43 13.41 -16.04
N PHE A 48 8.96 12.20 -15.70
CA PHE A 48 7.66 11.71 -16.16
C PHE A 48 6.51 12.62 -15.74
N CYS A 49 6.57 13.17 -14.53
CA CYS A 49 5.54 14.10 -14.04
C CYS A 49 5.52 15.41 -14.84
N GLU A 50 6.69 15.98 -15.13
CA GLU A 50 6.85 17.18 -15.95
C GLU A 50 6.31 16.96 -17.37
N GLU A 51 6.66 15.85 -18.02
CA GLU A 51 6.18 15.50 -19.36
C GLU A 51 4.64 15.32 -19.42
N LYS A 52 4.04 14.86 -18.32
CA LYS A 52 2.59 14.62 -18.20
C LYS A 52 1.82 15.78 -17.61
N GLY A 53 2.49 16.87 -17.21
CA GLY A 53 1.86 18.01 -16.56
C GLY A 53 1.22 17.67 -15.20
N ILE A 54 1.69 16.63 -14.52
CA ILE A 54 1.20 16.23 -13.19
C ILE A 54 2.17 16.72 -12.11
N LYS A 55 1.66 17.00 -10.91
CA LYS A 55 2.50 17.45 -9.80
C LYS A 55 3.42 16.30 -9.33
N PRO A 56 4.75 16.51 -9.25
CA PRO A 56 5.66 15.49 -8.74
C PRO A 56 5.53 15.31 -7.22
N THR A 57 5.88 14.12 -6.75
CA THR A 57 6.04 13.78 -5.32
C THR A 57 7.51 13.80 -4.92
N GLU A 58 7.80 13.83 -3.62
CA GLU A 58 9.17 13.92 -3.08
C GLU A 58 9.60 12.67 -2.30
N ARG A 59 8.66 11.93 -1.71
CA ARG A 59 8.89 10.83 -0.77
C ARG A 59 8.30 9.50 -1.24
N VAL A 60 7.48 9.50 -2.29
CA VAL A 60 6.89 8.31 -2.92
C VAL A 60 7.10 8.36 -4.43
N LEU A 61 6.90 7.23 -5.13
CA LEU A 61 6.84 7.23 -6.60
C LEU A 61 5.41 7.42 -7.09
N THR A 62 5.25 7.83 -8.35
CA THR A 62 3.92 7.94 -8.98
C THR A 62 3.22 6.59 -9.05
N PRO A 63 1.91 6.55 -8.74
CA PRO A 63 1.15 5.31 -8.71
C PRO A 63 0.80 4.81 -10.12
N ARG A 64 0.68 3.48 -10.25
CA ARG A 64 0.13 2.78 -11.42
C ARG A 64 -1.30 2.36 -11.13
N VAL A 65 -2.26 3.00 -11.79
CA VAL A 65 -3.69 2.90 -11.46
C VAL A 65 -4.38 1.66 -12.04
N LYS A 66 -3.99 1.22 -13.24
CA LYS A 66 -4.73 0.20 -14.03
C LYS A 66 -5.01 -1.10 -13.28
N GLY A 67 -3.99 -1.67 -12.63
CA GLY A 67 -4.13 -2.93 -11.88
C GLY A 67 -5.00 -2.78 -10.63
N PHE A 68 -4.89 -1.64 -9.95
CA PHE A 68 -5.73 -1.32 -8.80
C PHE A 68 -7.19 -1.16 -9.21
N LYS A 69 -7.47 -0.42 -10.30
CA LYS A 69 -8.82 -0.29 -10.88
C LYS A 69 -9.43 -1.66 -11.15
N ALA A 70 -8.72 -2.51 -11.87
CA ALA A 70 -9.20 -3.85 -12.23
C ALA A 70 -9.51 -4.71 -10.99
N THR A 71 -8.76 -4.53 -9.91
CA THR A 71 -9.00 -5.20 -8.63
C THR A 71 -10.26 -4.67 -7.97
N VAL A 72 -10.35 -3.36 -7.73
CA VAL A 72 -11.50 -2.74 -7.06
C VAL A 72 -12.78 -2.99 -7.84
N SER A 73 -12.78 -2.80 -9.16
CA SER A 73 -13.97 -3.00 -9.99
C SER A 73 -14.48 -4.44 -9.95
N ASN A 74 -13.59 -5.42 -9.74
CA ASN A 74 -13.99 -6.80 -9.60
C ASN A 74 -14.63 -7.10 -8.25
N PHE A 75 -14.15 -6.48 -7.18
CA PHE A 75 -14.52 -6.83 -5.79
C PHE A 75 -15.51 -5.88 -5.13
N ALA A 76 -15.84 -4.74 -5.73
CA ALA A 76 -16.75 -3.76 -5.15
C ALA A 76 -18.14 -4.32 -4.78
N ASN A 77 -18.61 -5.35 -5.50
CA ASN A 77 -19.86 -6.08 -5.22
C ASN A 77 -19.57 -7.51 -4.73
N SER A 78 -18.68 -7.68 -3.76
CA SER A 78 -18.29 -8.98 -3.22
C SER A 78 -18.24 -8.98 -1.68
N HIS A 79 -17.79 -10.08 -1.08
CA HIS A 79 -17.54 -10.18 0.36
C HIS A 79 -16.32 -9.37 0.85
N ILE A 80 -15.55 -8.75 -0.05
CA ILE A 80 -14.46 -7.85 0.30
C ILE A 80 -15.04 -6.44 0.44
N GLU A 81 -15.06 -5.91 1.66
CA GLU A 81 -15.75 -4.65 1.97
C GLU A 81 -14.84 -3.43 2.07
N TYR A 82 -13.53 -3.61 2.26
CA TYR A 82 -12.61 -2.53 2.60
C TYR A 82 -11.31 -2.56 1.81
N VAL A 83 -10.82 -1.38 1.47
CA VAL A 83 -9.45 -1.11 1.05
C VAL A 83 -8.69 -0.52 2.24
N TYR A 84 -7.57 -1.13 2.59
CA TYR A 84 -6.67 -0.61 3.60
C TYR A 84 -5.51 0.11 2.94
N ASP A 85 -5.42 1.41 3.21
CA ASP A 85 -4.37 2.27 2.67
C ASP A 85 -3.25 2.46 3.70
N PHE A 86 -2.11 1.82 3.45
CA PHE A 86 -0.97 1.79 4.37
C PHE A 86 0.12 2.80 3.97
N THR A 87 0.56 3.61 4.92
CA THR A 87 1.75 4.46 4.81
C THR A 87 2.73 4.02 5.89
N ILE A 88 3.91 3.55 5.48
CA ILE A 88 4.90 2.98 6.39
C ILE A 88 6.13 3.88 6.39
N ALA A 89 6.55 4.30 7.58
CA ALA A 89 7.81 5.01 7.77
C ALA A 89 8.76 4.19 8.64
N TYR A 90 10.01 4.11 8.20
CA TYR A 90 11.09 3.48 8.94
C TYR A 90 11.92 4.58 9.59
N GLU A 91 11.85 4.71 10.92
CA GLU A 91 12.53 5.78 11.66
C GLU A 91 14.06 5.71 11.45
N ASP A 92 14.59 4.49 11.47
CA ASP A 92 16.01 4.16 11.35
C ASP A 92 16.44 3.81 9.90
N GLY A 93 15.65 4.25 8.92
CA GLY A 93 15.88 3.99 7.50
C GLY A 93 15.43 2.59 7.03
N PRO A 94 15.53 2.32 5.71
CA PRO A 94 15.02 1.10 5.11
C PRO A 94 15.71 -0.16 5.63
N ILE A 95 14.93 -1.20 5.86
CA ILE A 95 15.39 -2.49 6.36
C ILE A 95 15.77 -3.39 5.19
N SER A 96 16.98 -3.96 5.21
CA SER A 96 17.40 -4.98 4.26
C SER A 96 16.83 -6.35 4.60
N VAL A 97 16.70 -7.23 3.60
CA VAL A 97 16.26 -8.62 3.83
C VAL A 97 17.17 -9.34 4.83
N MET A 98 18.48 -9.11 4.78
CA MET A 98 19.40 -9.66 5.78
C MET A 98 19.14 -9.12 7.19
N GLN A 99 18.82 -7.84 7.33
CA GLN A 99 18.47 -7.25 8.63
C GLN A 99 17.16 -7.83 9.16
N LEU A 100 16.18 -8.09 8.28
CA LEU A 100 14.92 -8.73 8.66
C LEU A 100 15.11 -10.18 9.10
N MET A 101 16.07 -10.91 8.51
CA MET A 101 16.38 -12.30 8.87
C MET A 101 17.21 -12.43 10.16
N LYS A 102 17.83 -11.34 10.63
CA LYS A 102 18.61 -11.34 11.88
C LYS A 102 17.66 -11.21 13.06
N MET A 103 17.59 -12.27 13.88
CA MET A 103 16.86 -12.27 15.13
C MET A 103 17.80 -11.97 16.30
N PRO A 104 17.38 -11.15 17.28
CA PRO A 104 16.09 -10.46 17.35
C PRO A 104 16.08 -9.16 16.52
N PHE A 105 14.93 -8.85 15.92
CA PHE A 105 14.69 -7.57 15.23
C PHE A 105 14.39 -6.48 16.26
N THR A 106 15.40 -6.06 17.01
CA THR A 106 15.28 -5.08 18.11
C THR A 106 15.93 -3.74 17.77
N GLY A 107 15.51 -2.68 18.47
CA GLY A 107 16.11 -1.35 18.35
C GLY A 107 15.72 -0.56 17.09
N ARG A 108 14.69 -0.99 16.36
CA ARG A 108 14.16 -0.25 15.21
C ARG A 108 12.69 0.06 15.35
N LYS A 109 12.30 1.27 14.95
CA LYS A 109 10.89 1.70 14.99
C LYS A 109 10.30 1.78 13.60
N ILE A 110 9.19 1.08 13.42
CA ILE A 110 8.36 1.13 12.21
C ILE A 110 7.06 1.80 12.60
N HIS A 111 6.75 2.88 11.91
CA HIS A 111 5.50 3.61 12.10
C HIS A 111 4.57 3.27 10.95
N VAL A 112 3.34 2.89 11.27
CA VAL A 112 2.33 2.52 10.28
C VAL A 112 1.13 3.42 10.47
N HIS A 113 0.81 4.18 9.43
CA HIS A 113 -0.45 4.91 9.34
C HIS A 113 -1.39 4.17 8.39
N VAL A 114 -2.57 3.83 8.88
CA VAL A 114 -3.57 3.04 8.15
C VAL A 114 -4.85 3.85 7.99
N LYS A 115 -5.41 3.86 6.78
CA LYS A 115 -6.81 4.28 6.56
C LYS A 115 -7.63 3.08 6.09
N ARG A 116 -8.75 2.83 6.76
CA ARG A 116 -9.76 1.87 6.30
C ARG A 116 -10.79 2.60 5.46
N ILE A 117 -10.92 2.23 4.19
CA ILE A 117 -11.79 2.88 3.22
C ILE A 117 -12.81 1.83 2.75
N PRO A 118 -14.12 2.06 2.88
CA PRO A 118 -15.12 1.18 2.27
C PRO A 118 -14.87 1.07 0.76
N ILE A 119 -14.84 -0.15 0.21
CA ILE A 119 -14.53 -0.36 -1.21
C ILE A 119 -15.55 0.34 -2.12
N LYS A 120 -16.79 0.48 -1.66
CA LYS A 120 -17.88 1.20 -2.33
C LYS A 120 -17.63 2.71 -2.48
N ASP A 121 -16.74 3.28 -1.67
CA ASP A 121 -16.39 4.71 -1.72
C ASP A 121 -15.22 4.98 -2.69
N VAL A 122 -14.63 3.94 -3.28
CA VAL A 122 -13.58 4.07 -4.28
C VAL A 122 -14.23 4.30 -5.66
N PRO A 123 -13.94 5.41 -6.36
CA PRO A 123 -14.67 5.78 -7.58
C PRO A 123 -14.13 5.05 -8.82
N TYR A 124 -14.32 3.72 -8.90
CA TYR A 124 -13.73 2.88 -9.94
C TYR A 124 -14.47 2.89 -11.29
N GLU A 125 -15.63 3.54 -11.37
CA GLU A 125 -16.50 3.55 -12.56
C GLU A 125 -15.93 4.40 -13.70
N SER A 126 -15.14 5.43 -13.38
CA SER A 126 -14.47 6.29 -14.35
C SER A 126 -12.96 6.19 -14.20
N ASP A 127 -12.25 6.03 -15.33
CA ASP A 127 -10.79 6.04 -15.36
C ASP A 127 -10.21 7.33 -14.79
N GLU A 128 -10.79 8.47 -15.14
CA GLU A 128 -10.35 9.78 -14.64
C GLU A 128 -10.58 9.91 -13.14
N LYS A 129 -11.76 9.49 -12.64
CA LYS A 129 -12.08 9.61 -11.21
C LYS A 129 -11.19 8.71 -10.36
N ILE A 130 -10.97 7.45 -10.75
CA ILE A 130 -10.11 6.56 -9.99
C ILE A 130 -8.65 6.99 -10.08
N GLU A 131 -8.21 7.48 -11.25
CA GLU A 131 -6.87 8.02 -11.41
C GLU A 131 -6.66 9.20 -10.46
N LYS A 132 -7.53 10.21 -10.51
CA LYS A 132 -7.47 11.35 -9.59
C LYS A 132 -7.48 10.90 -8.12
N TRP A 133 -8.39 10.00 -7.76
CA TRP A 133 -8.49 9.49 -6.39
C TRP A 133 -7.19 8.83 -5.93
N VAL A 134 -6.58 7.97 -6.76
CA VAL A 134 -5.30 7.31 -6.44
C VAL A 134 -4.18 8.35 -6.32
N TYR A 135 -4.10 9.33 -7.22
CA TYR A 135 -3.11 10.41 -7.12
C TYR A 135 -3.28 11.23 -5.84
N ASP A 136 -4.51 11.61 -5.48
CA ASP A 136 -4.81 12.32 -4.23
C ASP A 136 -4.36 11.50 -2.99
N ARG A 137 -4.58 10.17 -2.99
CA ARG A 137 -4.04 9.29 -1.94
C ARG A 137 -2.52 9.40 -1.84
N PHE A 138 -1.83 9.35 -2.98
CA PHE A 138 -0.36 9.40 -3.03
C PHE A 138 0.20 10.77 -2.63
N TYR A 139 -0.48 11.87 -2.97
CA TYR A 139 -0.12 13.19 -2.47
C TYR A 139 -0.29 13.32 -0.95
N GLU A 140 -1.32 12.68 -0.38
CA GLU A 140 -1.42 12.63 1.08
C GLU A 140 -0.30 11.80 1.71
N LYS A 141 0.04 10.64 1.13
CA LYS A 141 1.18 9.82 1.60
C LYS A 141 2.48 10.62 1.60
N ASP A 142 2.72 11.35 0.53
CA ASP A 142 3.89 12.22 0.38
C ASP A 142 3.95 13.27 1.50
N ARG A 143 2.82 13.95 1.77
CA ARG A 143 2.70 14.92 2.87
C ARG A 143 2.92 14.27 4.24
N LEU A 144 2.33 13.10 4.49
CA LEU A 144 2.49 12.38 5.75
C LEU A 144 3.95 11.98 5.98
N LEU A 145 4.64 11.48 4.96
CA LEU A 145 6.05 11.11 5.05
C LEU A 145 6.97 12.33 5.21
N LYS A 146 6.60 13.46 4.60
CA LYS A 146 7.29 14.74 4.82
C LYS A 146 7.17 15.20 6.27
N GLN A 147 5.96 15.24 6.81
CA GLN A 147 5.72 15.56 8.23
C GLN A 147 6.43 14.58 9.17
N PHE A 148 6.38 13.29 8.86
CA PHE A 148 7.04 12.25 9.65
C PHE A 148 8.56 12.47 9.69
N ALA A 149 9.18 12.91 8.59
CA ALA A 149 10.61 13.17 8.56
C ALA A 149 11.06 14.19 9.62
N GLU A 150 10.19 15.17 9.93
CA GLU A 150 10.40 16.24 10.90
C GLU A 150 9.97 15.85 12.32
N THR A 151 8.82 15.18 12.45
CA THR A 151 8.14 14.97 13.74
C THR A 151 8.31 13.56 14.32
N LYS A 152 8.74 12.58 13.50
CA LYS A 152 8.76 11.15 13.82
C LYS A 152 7.40 10.60 14.29
N SER A 153 6.31 11.23 13.84
CA SER A 153 4.95 10.84 14.19
C SER A 153 3.99 11.12 13.03
N PHE A 154 3.00 10.24 12.87
CA PHE A 154 1.88 10.47 11.95
C PHE A 154 0.70 11.18 12.63
N GLY A 155 0.83 11.58 13.90
CA GLY A 155 -0.23 12.15 14.72
C GLY A 155 -0.51 11.33 15.98
N PRO A 156 -1.70 11.50 16.58
CA PRO A 156 -2.10 10.72 17.75
C PRO A 156 -2.06 9.22 17.49
N ILE A 157 -1.48 8.49 18.44
CA ILE A 157 -1.44 7.03 18.41
C ILE A 157 -2.83 6.51 18.77
N VAL A 158 -3.45 5.77 17.85
CA VAL A 158 -4.76 5.12 18.05
C VAL A 158 -4.64 3.68 18.55
N GLU A 159 -3.49 3.05 18.37
CA GLU A 159 -3.15 1.73 18.93
C GLU A 159 -1.73 1.77 19.48
N GLU A 160 -1.52 1.28 20.70
CA GLU A 160 -0.22 1.32 21.35
C GLU A 160 0.87 0.64 20.52
N PRO A 161 2.12 1.17 20.51
CA PRO A 161 3.22 0.57 19.78
C PRO A 161 3.42 -0.89 20.20
N TYR A 162 3.31 -1.81 19.25
CA TYR A 162 3.51 -3.21 19.52
C TYR A 162 5.00 -3.52 19.73
N ASN A 163 5.37 -4.07 20.88
CA ASN A 163 6.74 -4.49 21.14
C ASN A 163 7.01 -5.84 20.48
N TYR A 164 8.06 -5.91 19.67
CA TYR A 164 8.45 -7.14 18.98
C TYR A 164 8.88 -8.26 19.94
N GLU A 165 9.42 -7.93 21.12
CA GLU A 165 9.80 -8.94 22.11
C GLU A 165 8.59 -9.66 22.71
N ASP A 166 7.48 -8.93 22.90
CA ASP A 166 6.21 -9.50 23.37
C ASP A 166 5.62 -10.48 22.33
N PHE A 167 5.84 -10.22 21.03
CA PHE A 167 5.43 -11.12 19.94
C PHE A 167 6.13 -12.49 20.00
N ILE A 168 7.43 -12.50 20.34
CA ILE A 168 8.23 -13.73 20.39
C ILE A 168 7.90 -14.52 21.67
N THR A 169 7.65 -13.82 22.77
CA THR A 169 7.59 -14.42 24.11
C THR A 169 6.19 -14.91 24.52
N GLU A 170 5.09 -14.37 23.96
CA GLU A 170 3.72 -14.77 24.32
C GLU A 170 2.81 -15.11 23.11
N PRO A 171 3.06 -16.22 22.39
CA PRO A 171 2.30 -16.57 21.18
C PRO A 171 0.81 -16.92 21.39
N MET A 172 0.34 -17.13 22.63
CA MET A 172 -1.03 -17.61 22.94
C MET A 172 -2.09 -16.53 23.21
N LYS A 173 -1.74 -15.26 23.47
CA LYS A 173 -2.76 -14.18 23.57
C LYS A 173 -3.39 -13.79 22.21
N ARG A 174 -2.97 -14.48 21.15
CA ARG A 174 -3.08 -14.16 19.73
C ARG A 174 -4.47 -14.38 19.10
N MET A 175 -5.41 -15.03 19.78
CA MET A 175 -6.71 -15.42 19.19
C MET A 175 -7.92 -14.64 19.69
N SER A 176 -7.77 -13.70 20.63
CA SER A 176 -8.92 -12.99 21.24
C SER A 176 -9.11 -11.54 20.76
N LYS A 177 -8.22 -11.02 19.89
CA LYS A 177 -8.21 -9.61 19.46
C LYS A 177 -8.16 -9.40 17.93
N LEU A 178 -8.32 -10.46 17.13
CA LEU A 178 -8.46 -10.37 15.67
C LEU A 178 -9.87 -10.77 15.24
#